data_AF-A0A8T3PN86-F1
#
_entry.id   AF-A0A8T3PN86-F1
#
_cell.length_a   1.000
_cell.length_b   1.000
_cell.length_c   1.000
_cell.angle_alpha   90.00
_cell.angle_beta   90.00
_cell.angle_gamma   90.00
#
_symmetry.space_group_name_H-M   'P 1'
#
loop_
_entity.id
_entity.type
_entity.pdbx_description
1 polymer ?
#
loop_
_entity_poly.entity_id
_entity_poly.type
_entity_poly.pdbx_seq_one_letter_code
_entity_poly.pdbx_strand_id
1 'polypeptide(L)' 'MSQLLVRDLAPETLERLKEQAKQQGRSLQAEVKRILEQVVKFSAGVVGRTFLPERVRNLLRHDRVRIQGKG' A
#
# COMPACT_ATOMS: atom_id res chain seq x y z
N MET A 1 -4.45 14.57 -0.56
CA MET A 1 -5.51 13.58 -0.34
C MET A 1 -5.52 12.62 -1.52
N SER A 2 -5.51 11.31 -1.28
CA SER A 2 -5.71 10.30 -2.31
C SER A 2 -7.12 9.72 -2.18
N GLN A 3 -7.82 9.59 -3.30
CA GLN A 3 -9.09 8.89 -3.39
C GLN A 3 -8.84 7.59 -4.17
N LEU A 4 -9.21 6.45 -3.60
CA LEU A 4 -9.08 5.14 -4.23
C LEU A 4 -10.49 4.60 -4.51
N LEU A 5 -10.79 4.37 -5.79
CA LEU A 5 -12.00 3.70 -6.22
C LEU A 5 -11.68 2.23 -6.49
N VAL A 6 -12.30 1.33 -5.73
CA VAL A 6 -12.24 -0.11 -5.96
C VAL A 6 -13.50 -0.51 -6.71
N ARG A 7 -13.34 -1.04 -7.92
CA ARG A 7 -14.44 -1.52 -8.76
C ARG A 7 -14.50 -3.05 -8.71
N ASP A 8 -15.68 -3.58 -9.04
CA ASP A 8 -15.90 -5.01 -9.22
C ASP A 8 -15.51 -5.87 -8.01
N LEU A 9 -15.67 -5.31 -6.81
CA LEU A 9 -15.49 -6.06 -5.57
C LEU A 9 -16.60 -7.11 -5.46
N ALA A 10 -16.21 -8.37 -5.28
CA ALA A 10 -17.17 -9.45 -5.08
C ALA A 10 -18.16 -9.10 -3.95
N PRO A 11 -19.49 -9.27 -4.14
CA PRO A 11 -20.49 -8.84 -3.16
C PRO A 11 -20.25 -9.41 -1.76
N GLU A 12 -19.88 -10.69 -1.68
CA GLU A 12 -19.51 -11.38 -0.45
C GLU A 12 -18.30 -10.75 0.28
N THR A 13 -17.34 -10.21 -0.46
CA THR A 13 -16.19 -9.52 0.12
C THR A 13 -16.61 -8.18 0.69
N LEU A 14 -17.49 -7.45 -0.01
CA LEU A 14 -18.02 -6.18 0.49
C LEU A 14 -18.81 -6.38 1.78
N GLU A 15 -19.67 -7.40 1.87
CA GLU A 15 -20.46 -7.68 3.07
C GLU A 15 -19.57 -8.05 4.26
N ARG A 16 -18.56 -8.91 4.06
CA ARG A 16 -17.58 -9.21 5.11
C ARG A 16 -16.85 -7.96 5.62
N LEU A 17 -16.44 -7.07 4.72
CA LEU A 17 -15.77 -5.81 5.11
C LEU A 17 -16.71 -4.89 5.92
N LYS A 18 -18.00 -4.83 5.55
CA LYS A 18 -19.00 -4.06 6.31
C LYS A 18 -19.21 -4.65 7.71
N GLU A 19 -19.32 -5.97 7.81
CA GLU A 19 -19.46 -6.67 9.09
C GLU A 19 -18.25 -6.44 10.00
N GLN A 20 -17.03 -6.58 9.46
CA GLN A 20 -15.79 -6.30 10.18
C GLN A 20 -15.74 -4.85 10.67
N ALA A 21 -16.08 -3.89 9.81
CA ALA A 21 -16.12 -2.48 10.19
C ALA A 21 -17.12 -2.23 11.34
N LYS A 22 -18.32 -2.81 11.27
CA LYS A 22 -19.34 -2.72 12.32
C LYS A 22 -18.87 -3.32 13.65
N GLN A 23 -18.27 -4.50 13.62
CA GLN A 23 -17.73 -5.17 14.81
C GLN A 23 -16.62 -4.34 15.49
N GLN A 24 -15.82 -3.62 14.70
CA GLN A 24 -14.74 -2.78 15.19
C GLN A 24 -15.18 -1.34 15.54
N GLY A 25 -16.47 -1.01 15.36
CA GLY A 25 -17.00 0.34 15.62
C GLY A 25 -16.43 1.40 14.67
N ARG A 26 -16.09 1.03 13.42
CA ARG A 26 -15.48 1.92 12.42
C ARG A 26 -16.35 2.05 11.18
N SER A 27 -16.12 3.09 10.39
CA SER A 27 -16.67 3.18 9.03
C SER A 27 -15.96 2.18 8.11
N LEU A 28 -16.65 1.76 7.05
CA LEU A 28 -16.07 0.88 6.02
C LEU A 28 -14.77 1.44 5.44
N GLN A 29 -14.74 2.74 5.11
CA GLN A 29 -13.54 3.40 4.60
C GLN A 29 -12.38 3.35 5.61
N ALA A 30 -12.66 3.57 6.89
CA ALA A 30 -11.62 3.52 7.93
C ALA A 30 -11.07 2.10 8.11
N GLU A 31 -11.93 1.08 8.02
CA GLU A 31 -11.49 -0.32 8.11
C GLU A 31 -10.67 -0.75 6.89
N VAL A 32 -11.12 -0.43 5.67
CA VAL A 32 -10.36 -0.71 4.45
C VAL A 32 -9.00 -0.01 4.46
N LYS A 33 -8.95 1.28 4.86
CA LYS A 33 -7.69 2.01 5.03
C LYS A 33 -6.75 1.28 5.98
N ARG A 34 -7.26 0.86 7.14
CA ARG A 34 -6.45 0.16 8.15
C ARG A 34 -5.90 -1.16 7.60
N ILE A 35 -6.73 -1.97 6.95
CA ILE A 35 -6.29 -3.25 6.37
C ILE A 35 -5.15 -3.01 5.37
N LEU A 36 -5.30 -2.05 4.46
CA LEU A 36 -4.26 -1.69 3.49
C LEU A 36 -2.96 -1.23 4.18
N GLU A 37 -3.06 -0.35 5.18
CA GLU A 37 -1.89 0.12 5.94
C GLU A 37 -1.20 -1.01 6.74
N GLN A 38 -1.98 -1.92 7.32
CA GLN A 38 -1.45 -3.08 8.05
C GLN A 38 -0.71 -4.04 7.11
N VAL A 39 -1.28 -4.34 5.95
CA VAL A 39 -0.64 -5.20 4.94
C VAL A 39 0.68 -4.57 4.46
N VAL A 40 0.69 -3.28 4.13
CA VAL A 40 1.93 -2.59 3.70
C VAL A 40 2.99 -2.63 4.79
N LYS A 41 2.64 -2.39 6.06
CA LYS A 41 3.59 -2.46 7.19
C LYS A 41 4.14 -3.88 7.37
N PHE A 42 3.29 -4.88 7.24
CA PHE A 42 3.71 -6.28 7.31
C PHE A 42 4.66 -6.64 6.16
N SER A 43 4.30 -6.29 4.93
CA SER A 43 5.14 -6.52 3.75
C SER A 43 6.47 -5.77 3.85
N ALA A 44 6.49 -4.52 4.31
CA ALA A 44 7.72 -3.77 4.53
C ALA A 44 8.61 -4.37 5.64
N GLY A 45 8.01 -4.92 6.71
CA GLY A 45 8.74 -5.60 7.78
C GLY A 45 9.27 -6.99 7.37
N VAL A 46 8.62 -7.65 6.42
CA VAL A 46 9.08 -8.91 5.82
C VAL A 46 10.19 -8.64 4.80
N VAL A 47 10.01 -7.67 3.90
CA VAL A 47 11.04 -7.25 2.92
C VAL A 47 12.25 -6.60 3.62
N GLY A 48 12.06 -5.94 4.76
CA GLY A 48 13.15 -5.42 5.59
C GLY A 48 13.99 -6.52 6.26
N ARG A 49 13.44 -7.73 6.46
CA ARG A 49 14.16 -8.91 6.96
C ARG A 49 14.64 -9.85 5.86
N THR A 50 14.07 -9.75 4.66
CA THR A 50 14.39 -10.58 3.52
C THR A 50 14.67 -9.70 2.30
N PHE A 51 15.93 -9.26 2.20
CA PHE A 51 16.61 -8.98 0.94
C PHE A 51 16.03 -7.86 0.05
N LEU A 52 16.56 -6.64 0.17
CA LEU A 52 16.71 -5.78 -1.00
C LEU A 52 18.09 -6.08 -1.62
N PRO A 53 18.16 -6.71 -2.81
CA PRO A 53 19.44 -6.90 -3.49
C PRO A 53 20.13 -5.54 -3.68
N GLU A 54 21.45 -5.49 -3.47
CA GLU A 54 22.28 -4.27 -3.58
C GLU A 54 22.04 -3.48 -4.88
N ARG A 55 21.58 -4.14 -5.96
CA ARG A 55 21.23 -3.49 -7.23
C ARG A 55 20.07 -2.48 -7.10
N VAL A 56 19.05 -2.77 -6.27
CA VAL A 56 17.92 -1.85 -6.03
C VAL A 56 18.36 -0.69 -5.14
N ARG A 57 19.28 -0.96 -4.20
CA ARG A 57 19.86 0.07 -3.33
C ARG A 57 20.69 1.07 -4.12
N ASN A 58 21.43 0.60 -5.14
CA ASN A 58 22.20 1.47 -6.02
C ASN A 58 21.30 2.27 -6.97
N LEU A 59 20.22 1.69 -7.51
CA LEU A 59 19.25 2.43 -8.32
C LEU A 59 18.65 3.63 -7.58
N LEU A 60 18.30 3.47 -6.30
CA LEU A 60 17.76 4.55 -5.48
C LEU A 60 18.81 5.59 -5.04
N ARG A 61 20.10 5.24 -5.04
CA ARG A 61 21.21 6.17 -4.78
C ARG A 61 21.61 6.98 -6.01
N HIS A 62 21.40 6.43 -7.21
CA HIS A 62 21.80 7.07 -8.46
C HIS A 62 20.71 7.91 -9.13
N ASP A 63 19.47 7.91 -8.61
CA ASP A 63 18.36 8.68 -9.20
C ASP A 63 18.29 10.16 -8.74
N ARG A 64 19.36 10.66 -8.13
CA ARG A 64 19.66 12.09 -8.11
C ARG A 64 20.87 12.35 -9.00
N VAL A 65 20.66 13.21 -10.02
CA VAL A 65 21.66 13.88 -10.88
C VAL A 65 21.88 13.27 -12.29
N ARG A 66 20.91 13.45 -13.20
CA ARG A 66 20.96 14.39 -14.34
C ARG A 66 19.85 14.09 -15.36
N ILE A 67 18.84 14.95 -15.41
CA ILE A 67 18.03 15.13 -16.62
C ILE A 67 18.72 16.22 -17.44
N GLN A 68 19.00 15.91 -18.71
CA GLN A 68 19.68 16.76 -19.69
C GLN A 68 19.01 18.12 -19.86
N GLY A 69 19.83 19.16 -20.00
CA GLY A 69 19.49 20.35 -20.80
C GLY A 69 20.47 20.42 -21.98
N LYS A 70 20.00 20.06 -23.18
CA LYS A 70 20.61 20.49 -24.44
C LYS A 70 19.90 21.77 -24.87
N GLY A 71 20.68 22.82 -25.11
CA GLY A 71 20.33 24.13 -25.66
C GLY A 71 21.62 24.89 -25.85
#